data_AF-A0A3B9H9T4-F1
#
_entry.id   AF-A0A3B9H9T4-F1
#
_cell.length_a   1.000
_cell.length_b   1.000
_cell.length_c   1.000
_cell.angle_alpha   90.00
_cell.angle_beta   90.00
_cell.angle_gamma   90.00
#
_symmetry.space_group_name_H-M   'P 1'
#
loop_
_entity.id
_entity.type
_entity.pdbx_description
1 polymer ?
#
loop_
_entity_poly.entity_id
_entity_poly.type
_entity_poly.pdbx_seq_one_letter_code
_entity_poly.pdbx_strand_id
1 'polypeptide(L)'
;MKKVSIDTWIQLLGMLSVVAGLVFVGLEMQQTQRIALANQQQARTELITDMMLVDMELVGDFGASGQIATDWESMNPQQKSLRETRQRYLWQVLENNFFQNEMGLLTPELWEQVERYNNARWSECHLRHTYNRAVRYAPFTEYLETLPDPCR
;
A
#
# COMPACT_ATOMS: atom_id res chain seq x y z
N MET A 1 1.25 -28.56 55.84
CA MET A 1 1.42 -27.65 54.68
C MET A 1 1.42 -26.22 55.19
N LYS A 2 2.48 -25.44 54.95
CA LYS A 2 2.54 -24.02 55.36
C LYS A 2 1.51 -23.23 54.55
N LYS A 3 0.57 -22.56 55.23
CA LYS A 3 -0.36 -21.61 54.58
C LYS A 3 0.45 -20.37 54.21
N VAL A 4 0.48 -20.04 52.92
CA VAL A 4 1.06 -18.78 52.42
C VAL A 4 0.22 -17.63 53.00
N SER A 5 0.87 -16.59 53.53
CA SER A 5 0.15 -15.45 54.12
C SER A 5 -0.60 -14.67 53.04
N ILE A 6 -1.72 -14.05 53.43
CA ILE A 6 -2.53 -13.22 52.53
C ILE A 6 -1.69 -12.03 52.01
N ASP A 7 -0.80 -11.48 52.82
CA ASP A 7 0.11 -10.39 52.40
C ASP A 7 1.04 -10.80 51.26
N THR A 8 1.57 -12.03 51.28
CA THR A 8 2.39 -12.55 50.17
C THR A 8 1.57 -12.69 48.88
N TRP A 9 0.30 -13.07 48.97
CA TRP A 9 -0.60 -13.10 47.81
C TRP A 9 -0.89 -11.71 47.25
N ILE A 10 -1.18 -10.74 48.12
CA ILE A 10 -1.43 -9.36 47.71
C ILE A 10 -0.19 -8.77 47.04
N GLN A 11 1.00 -8.99 47.61
CA GLN A 11 2.25 -8.52 47.03
C GLN A 11 2.54 -9.17 45.66
N LEU A 12 2.31 -10.47 45.53
CA LEU A 12 2.47 -11.17 44.25
C LEU A 12 1.50 -10.64 43.20
N LEU A 13 0.23 -10.41 43.55
CA LEU A 13 -0.75 -9.80 42.66
C LEU A 13 -0.37 -8.38 42.26
N GLY A 14 0.17 -7.58 43.18
CA GLY A 14 0.65 -6.22 42.90
C GLY A 14 1.84 -6.21 41.95
N MET A 15 2.80 -7.13 42.09
CA MET A 15 3.91 -7.24 41.13
C MET A 15 3.42 -7.74 39.76
N LEU A 16 2.48 -8.68 39.75
CA LEU A 16 1.93 -9.24 38.53
C LEU A 16 1.08 -8.22 37.75
N SER A 17 0.38 -7.32 38.45
CA SER A 17 -0.36 -6.22 37.80
C SER A 17 0.57 -5.20 37.14
N VAL A 18 1.71 -4.88 37.75
CA VAL A 18 2.74 -4.01 37.14
C VAL A 18 3.31 -4.67 35.89
N VAL A 19 3.67 -5.95 35.95
CA VAL A 19 4.17 -6.70 34.78
C VAL A 19 3.11 -6.73 33.66
N ALA A 20 1.85 -7.02 33.99
CA ALA A 20 0.76 -6.99 33.02
C ALA A 20 0.60 -5.61 32.38
N GLY A 21 0.71 -4.53 33.16
CA GLY A 21 0.70 -3.17 32.65
C GLY A 21 1.84 -2.88 31.67
N LEU A 22 3.06 -3.31 31.99
CA LEU A 22 4.22 -3.14 31.10
C LEU A 22 4.07 -3.92 29.79
N VAL A 23 3.52 -5.15 29.84
CA VAL A 23 3.23 -5.95 28.64
C VAL A 23 2.20 -5.25 27.75
N PHE A 24 1.12 -4.71 28.35
CA PHE A 24 0.09 -3.98 27.63
C PHE A 24 0.67 -2.75 26.90
N VAL A 25 1.46 -1.93 27.61
CA VAL A 25 2.14 -0.77 27.01
C VAL A 25 3.10 -1.19 25.89
N GLY A 26 3.82 -2.30 26.07
CA GLY A 26 4.70 -2.85 25.02
C GLY A 26 3.93 -3.20 23.74
N LEU A 27 2.76 -3.81 23.87
CA LEU A 27 1.88 -4.14 22.74
C LEU A 27 1.33 -2.88 22.06
N GLU A 28 0.88 -1.88 22.82
CA GLU A 28 0.41 -0.59 22.28
C GLU A 28 1.52 0.16 21.53
N MET A 29 2.75 0.17 22.05
CA MET A 29 3.89 0.79 21.37
C MET A 29 4.23 0.07 20.07
N GLN A 30 4.17 -1.26 20.03
CA GLN A 30 4.39 -2.03 18.79
C GLN A 30 3.33 -1.69 17.74
N GLN A 31 2.05 -1.61 18.12
CA GLN A 31 0.97 -1.21 17.22
C GLN A 31 1.15 0.23 16.73
N THR A 32 1.51 1.16 17.62
CA THR A 32 1.77 2.57 17.27
C THR A 32 2.92 2.69 16.29
N GLN A 33 4.02 1.95 16.49
CA GLN A 33 5.15 1.93 15.57
C GLN A 33 4.73 1.40 14.19
N ARG A 34 3.91 0.34 14.15
CA ARG A 34 3.39 -0.23 12.89
C ARG A 34 2.57 0.81 12.11
N ILE A 35 1.66 1.51 12.79
CA ILE A 35 0.84 2.58 12.19
C ILE A 35 1.72 3.74 11.72
N ALA A 36 2.74 4.14 12.49
CA ALA A 36 3.63 5.22 12.12
C ALA A 36 4.42 4.92 10.84
N LEU A 37 4.92 3.68 10.66
CA LEU A 37 5.60 3.26 9.44
C LEU A 37 4.65 3.26 8.22
N ALA A 38 3.42 2.81 8.39
CA ALA A 38 2.41 2.87 7.33
C ALA A 38 2.05 4.30 6.95
N ASN A 39 1.85 5.18 7.93
CA ASN A 39 1.59 6.60 7.68
C ASN A 39 2.77 7.28 6.98
N GLN A 40 4.00 6.92 7.32
CA GLN A 40 5.19 7.42 6.63
C GLN A 40 5.22 6.98 5.15
N GLN A 41 4.90 5.72 4.87
CA GLN A 41 4.80 5.23 3.50
C GLN A 41 3.67 5.92 2.73
N GLN A 42 2.48 6.05 3.33
CA GLN A 42 1.34 6.77 2.77
C GLN A 42 1.71 8.22 2.44
N ALA A 43 2.36 8.94 3.35
CA ALA A 43 2.78 10.33 3.13
C ALA A 43 3.81 10.45 2.00
N ARG A 44 4.71 9.48 1.87
CA ARG A 44 5.64 9.43 0.73
C ARG A 44 4.91 9.20 -0.58
N THR A 45 3.94 8.28 -0.60
CA THR A 45 3.11 8.03 -1.77
C THR A 45 2.33 9.28 -2.16
N GLU A 46 1.70 9.97 -1.20
CA GLU A 46 0.98 11.24 -1.40
C GLU A 46 1.87 12.29 -2.08
N LEU A 47 3.07 12.55 -1.54
CA LEU A 47 4.02 13.50 -2.13
C LEU A 47 4.41 13.15 -3.57
N ILE A 48 4.65 11.86 -3.86
CA ILE A 48 5.00 11.40 -5.20
C ILE A 48 3.81 11.55 -6.15
N THR A 49 2.61 11.17 -5.68
CA THR A 49 1.40 11.22 -6.49
C THR A 49 0.95 12.65 -6.76
N ASP A 50 1.10 13.56 -5.81
CA ASP A 50 0.79 14.99 -5.98
C ASP A 50 1.70 15.62 -7.02
N MET A 51 3.01 15.30 -6.99
CA MET A 51 3.94 15.74 -8.04
C MET A 51 3.50 15.23 -9.43
N MET A 52 3.08 13.97 -9.52
CA MET A 52 2.58 13.41 -10.78
C MET A 52 1.26 14.04 -11.24
N LEU A 53 0.39 14.44 -10.31
CA LEU A 53 -0.87 15.12 -10.63
C LEU A 53 -0.61 16.52 -11.21
N VAL A 54 0.33 17.28 -10.64
CA VAL A 54 0.74 18.59 -11.21
C VAL A 54 1.22 18.42 -12.66
N ASP A 55 2.04 17.41 -12.93
CA ASP A 55 2.50 17.11 -14.28
C ASP A 55 1.34 16.78 -15.24
N MET A 56 0.27 16.13 -14.76
CA MET A 56 -0.92 15.82 -15.55
C MET A 56 -1.81 17.05 -15.78
N GLU A 57 -1.97 17.91 -14.77
CA GLU A 57 -2.75 19.15 -14.83
C GLU A 57 -2.15 20.15 -15.82
N LEU A 58 -0.81 20.19 -15.93
CA LEU A 58 -0.10 21.01 -16.92
C LEU A 58 -0.44 20.65 -18.36
N VAL A 59 -0.94 19.43 -18.62
CA VAL A 59 -1.36 18.98 -19.96
C VAL A 59 -2.83 19.35 -20.27
N GLY A 60 -3.50 20.06 -19.36
CA GLY A 60 -4.81 20.68 -19.58
C GLY A 60 -5.93 19.68 -19.86
N ASP A 61 -6.74 19.95 -20.88
CA ASP A 61 -7.95 19.18 -21.21
C ASP A 61 -7.67 17.71 -21.58
N PHE A 62 -6.43 17.37 -21.96
CA PHE A 62 -6.00 15.97 -22.16
C PHE A 62 -5.86 15.19 -20.84
N GLY A 63 -5.55 15.87 -19.73
CA GLY A 63 -5.55 15.28 -18.40
C GLY A 63 -6.98 15.06 -17.86
N ALA A 64 -7.89 16.00 -18.15
CA ALA A 64 -9.29 15.98 -17.71
C ALA A 64 -10.19 15.03 -18.51
N SER A 65 -9.96 14.90 -19.83
CA SER A 65 -10.81 14.11 -20.73
C SER A 65 -10.68 12.60 -20.57
N GLY A 66 -9.77 12.11 -19.71
CA GLY A 66 -9.67 10.71 -19.34
C GLY A 66 -9.75 9.81 -20.57
N GLN A 67 -8.66 9.71 -21.33
CA GLN A 67 -8.55 8.81 -22.49
C GLN A 67 -8.53 7.33 -22.08
N ILE A 68 -9.44 6.93 -21.19
CA ILE A 68 -9.59 5.61 -20.63
C ILE A 68 -10.20 4.67 -21.67
N ALA A 69 -10.98 5.21 -22.62
CA ALA A 69 -11.69 4.43 -23.63
C ALA A 69 -11.11 4.51 -25.04
N THR A 70 -10.08 5.34 -25.27
CA THR A 70 -9.41 5.42 -26.58
C THR A 70 -8.51 4.20 -26.76
N ASP A 71 -8.54 3.59 -27.94
CA ASP A 71 -7.65 2.47 -28.26
C ASP A 71 -6.20 2.94 -28.34
N TRP A 72 -5.27 2.15 -27.80
CA TRP A 72 -3.85 2.52 -27.71
C TRP A 72 -3.24 2.87 -29.06
N GLU A 73 -3.59 2.14 -30.12
CA GLU A 73 -3.03 2.38 -31.45
C GLU A 73 -3.55 3.68 -32.09
N SER A 74 -4.72 4.14 -31.69
CA SER A 74 -5.32 5.39 -32.16
C SER A 74 -4.78 6.64 -31.44
N MET A 75 -4.00 6.47 -30.38
CA MET A 75 -3.46 7.57 -29.59
C MET A 75 -2.25 8.24 -30.24
N ASN A 76 -2.24 9.57 -30.20
CA ASN A 76 -1.05 10.36 -30.55
C ASN A 76 0.05 10.23 -29.46
N PRO A 77 1.31 10.65 -29.75
CA PRO A 77 2.41 10.50 -28.80
C PRO A 77 2.17 11.16 -27.43
N GLN A 78 1.52 12.32 -27.40
CA GLN A 78 1.21 13.05 -26.16
C GLN A 78 0.20 12.28 -25.30
N GLN A 79 -0.82 11.69 -25.93
CA GLN A 79 -1.84 10.86 -25.28
C GLN A 79 -1.23 9.58 -24.70
N LYS A 80 -0.33 8.91 -25.44
CA LYS A 80 0.41 7.74 -24.96
C LYS A 80 1.27 8.10 -23.74
N SER A 81 2.00 9.22 -23.79
CA SER A 81 2.80 9.71 -22.66
C SER A 81 1.95 9.97 -21.42
N LEU A 82 0.77 10.60 -21.57
CA LEU A 82 -0.16 10.81 -20.47
C LEU A 82 -0.69 9.49 -19.88
N ARG A 83 -1.07 8.53 -20.73
CA ARG A 83 -1.52 7.20 -20.30
C ARG A 83 -0.45 6.46 -19.52
N GLU A 84 0.80 6.53 -19.95
CA GLU A 84 1.93 5.96 -19.21
C GLU A 84 2.15 6.66 -17.86
N THR A 85 2.09 8.00 -17.81
CA THR A 85 2.20 8.73 -16.53
C THR A 85 1.10 8.34 -15.56
N ARG A 86 -0.14 8.23 -16.05
CA ARG A 86 -1.27 7.78 -15.25
C ARG A 86 -1.09 6.34 -14.75
N GLN A 87 -0.58 5.45 -15.60
CA GLN A 87 -0.28 4.09 -15.18
C GLN A 87 0.78 4.05 -14.09
N ARG A 88 1.84 4.87 -14.20
CA ARG A 88 2.87 4.99 -13.15
C ARG A 88 2.28 5.50 -11.83
N TYR A 89 1.40 6.49 -11.87
CA TYR A 89 0.64 6.96 -10.70
C TYR A 89 -0.14 5.82 -10.05
N LEU A 90 -0.89 5.04 -10.86
CA LEU A 90 -1.67 3.91 -10.34
C LEU A 90 -0.78 2.85 -9.71
N TRP A 91 0.40 2.58 -10.28
CA TRP A 91 1.38 1.68 -9.66
C TRP A 91 1.88 2.17 -8.29
N GLN A 92 2.09 3.49 -8.09
CA GLN A 92 2.45 4.03 -6.77
C GLN A 92 1.35 3.78 -5.73
N VAL A 93 0.09 4.01 -6.11
CA VAL A 93 -1.06 3.80 -5.24
C VAL A 93 -1.20 2.31 -4.88
N LEU A 94 -1.06 1.42 -5.87
CA LEU A 94 -1.17 -0.01 -5.67
C LEU A 94 -0.01 -0.58 -4.84
N GLU A 95 1.22 -0.11 -5.03
CA GLU A 95 2.36 -0.46 -4.19
C GLU A 95 2.11 -0.09 -2.72
N ASN A 96 1.58 1.11 -2.49
CA ASN A 96 1.24 1.55 -1.14
C ASN A 96 0.11 0.72 -0.52
N ASN A 97 -0.91 0.36 -1.29
CA ASN A 97 -1.97 -0.52 -0.81
C ASN A 97 -1.44 -1.92 -0.47
N PHE A 98 -0.54 -2.47 -1.29
CA PHE A 98 0.15 -3.74 -1.00
C PHE A 98 0.93 -3.65 0.31
N PHE A 99 1.73 -2.59 0.49
CA PHE A 99 2.47 -2.36 1.73
C PHE A 99 1.54 -2.27 2.96
N GLN A 100 0.42 -1.55 2.85
CA GLN A 100 -0.57 -1.45 3.93
C GLN A 100 -1.23 -2.80 4.26
N ASN A 101 -1.44 -3.65 3.25
CA ASN A 101 -1.93 -5.01 3.45
C ASN A 101 -0.94 -5.89 4.23
N GLU A 102 0.35 -5.85 3.88
CA GLU A 102 1.39 -6.56 4.65
C GLU A 102 1.50 -6.03 6.08
N MET A 103 1.25 -4.74 6.25
CA MET A 103 1.12 -4.10 7.56
C MET A 103 -0.23 -4.38 8.24
N GLY A 104 -1.08 -5.27 7.71
CA GLY A 104 -2.33 -5.71 8.33
C GLY A 104 -3.31 -4.57 8.58
N LEU A 105 -3.22 -3.50 7.80
CA LEU A 105 -4.06 -2.30 7.93
C LEU A 105 -5.21 -2.29 6.93
N LEU A 106 -5.20 -3.20 5.94
CA LEU A 106 -6.33 -3.40 5.03
C LEU A 106 -7.18 -4.58 5.47
N THR A 107 -8.51 -4.42 5.37
CA THR A 107 -9.43 -5.54 5.57
C THR A 107 -9.38 -6.49 4.37
N PRO A 108 -9.77 -7.77 4.54
CA PRO A 108 -9.79 -8.73 3.43
C PRO A 108 -10.63 -8.26 2.23
N GLU A 109 -11.74 -7.57 2.48
CA GLU A 109 -12.65 -7.08 1.44
C GLU A 109 -12.01 -5.93 0.62
N LEU A 110 -11.28 -5.04 1.30
CA LEU A 110 -10.51 -3.98 0.64
C LEU A 110 -9.34 -4.57 -0.14
N TRP A 111 -8.67 -5.59 0.41
CA TRP A 111 -7.58 -6.27 -0.28
C TRP A 111 -8.07 -6.91 -1.57
N GLU A 112 -9.18 -7.65 -1.55
CA GLU A 112 -9.76 -8.27 -2.75
C GLU A 112 -10.03 -7.23 -3.85
N GLN A 113 -10.47 -6.03 -3.49
CA GLN A 113 -10.62 -4.93 -4.44
C GLN A 113 -9.29 -4.47 -5.04
N VAL A 114 -8.26 -4.33 -4.21
CA VAL A 114 -6.89 -3.98 -4.66
C VAL A 114 -6.33 -5.06 -5.59
N GLU A 115 -6.57 -6.34 -5.31
CA GLU A 115 -6.16 -7.45 -6.18
C GLU A 115 -6.82 -7.37 -7.56
N ARG A 116 -8.10 -6.99 -7.64
CA ARG A 116 -8.76 -6.75 -8.93
C ARG A 116 -8.10 -5.61 -9.70
N TYR A 117 -7.71 -4.53 -9.02
CA TYR A 117 -6.99 -3.44 -9.66
C TYR A 117 -5.58 -3.86 -10.10
N ASN A 118 -4.84 -4.61 -9.27
CA ASN A 118 -3.55 -5.19 -9.62
C ASN A 118 -3.66 -6.03 -10.90
N ASN A 119 -4.61 -6.96 -10.95
CA ASN A 119 -4.86 -7.79 -12.13
C ASN A 119 -5.24 -6.94 -13.36
N ALA A 120 -6.11 -5.95 -13.20
CA ALA A 120 -6.52 -5.08 -14.31
C ALA A 120 -5.33 -4.28 -14.87
N ARG A 121 -4.49 -3.70 -14.01
CA ARG A 121 -3.27 -3.00 -14.44
C ARG A 121 -2.25 -3.97 -15.02
N TRP A 122 -2.13 -5.16 -14.44
CA TRP A 122 -1.21 -6.20 -14.87
C TRP A 122 -1.58 -6.77 -16.25
N SER A 123 -2.85 -6.68 -16.63
CA SER A 123 -3.35 -7.13 -17.93
C SER A 123 -3.20 -6.08 -19.05
N GLU A 124 -2.81 -4.83 -18.74
CA GLU A 124 -2.57 -3.79 -19.76
C GLU A 124 -1.17 -3.95 -20.40
N CYS A 125 -1.02 -4.93 -21.30
CA CYS A 125 0.27 -5.36 -21.84
C CYS A 125 1.11 -4.23 -22.47
N HIS A 126 0.48 -3.33 -23.22
CA HIS A 126 1.16 -2.19 -23.85
C HIS A 126 1.74 -1.19 -22.83
N LEU A 127 1.18 -1.15 -21.61
CA LEU A 127 1.65 -0.32 -20.51
C LEU A 127 2.46 -1.10 -19.47
N ARG A 128 2.65 -2.42 -19.62
CA ARG A 128 3.38 -3.25 -18.66
C ARG A 128 4.71 -2.61 -18.32
N HIS A 129 5.51 -2.22 -19.31
CA HIS A 129 6.85 -1.64 -19.17
C HIS A 129 6.95 -0.46 -18.16
N THR A 130 5.85 0.26 -17.90
CA THR A 130 5.81 1.37 -16.93
C THR A 130 6.07 0.93 -15.50
N TYR A 131 5.78 -0.34 -15.15
CA TYR A 131 5.94 -0.87 -13.79
C TYR A 131 7.40 -0.80 -13.33
N ASN A 132 8.37 -1.12 -14.20
CA ASN A 132 9.80 -1.14 -13.90
C ASN A 132 10.35 0.21 -13.38
N ARG A 133 9.72 1.33 -13.77
CA ARG A 133 10.12 2.67 -13.32
C ARG A 133 9.31 3.17 -12.14
N ALA A 134 8.10 2.64 -11.95
CA ALA A 134 7.19 3.09 -10.91
C ALA A 134 7.38 2.27 -9.63
N VAL A 135 7.34 0.95 -9.71
CA VAL A 135 7.43 0.06 -8.56
C VAL A 135 8.88 0.01 -8.08
N ARG A 136 9.08 0.24 -6.79
CA ARG A 136 10.40 0.20 -6.12
C ARG A 136 10.43 -0.81 -4.98
N TYR A 137 9.28 -1.22 -4.48
CA TYR A 137 9.17 -2.16 -3.38
C TYR A 137 9.20 -3.60 -3.91
N ALA A 138 10.32 -4.29 -3.69
CA ALA A 138 10.56 -5.63 -4.25
C ALA A 138 9.46 -6.66 -3.92
N PRO A 139 8.91 -6.74 -2.70
CA PRO A 139 7.82 -7.66 -2.39
C PRO A 139 6.57 -7.45 -3.26
N PHE A 140 6.27 -6.20 -3.63
CA PHE A 140 5.15 -5.93 -4.53
C PHE A 140 5.46 -6.40 -5.97
N THR A 141 6.69 -6.22 -6.44
CA THR A 141 7.13 -6.78 -7.74
C THR A 141 7.01 -8.29 -7.76
N GLU A 142 7.50 -8.97 -6.72
CA GLU A 142 7.42 -10.43 -6.59
C GLU A 142 5.96 -10.90 -6.59
N TYR A 143 5.08 -10.23 -5.84
CA TYR A 143 3.65 -10.51 -5.86
C TYR A 143 3.05 -10.37 -7.26
N LEU A 144 3.35 -9.28 -7.97
CA LEU A 144 2.82 -9.06 -9.33
C LEU A 144 3.25 -10.16 -10.30
N GLU A 145 4.48 -10.67 -10.17
CA GLU A 145 4.99 -11.78 -11.00
C GLU A 145 4.29 -13.12 -10.73
N THR A 146 3.60 -13.26 -9.59
CA THR A 146 2.76 -14.44 -9.30
C THR A 146 1.39 -14.40 -9.97
N LEU A 147 0.95 -13.22 -10.45
CA LEU A 147 -0.35 -13.07 -11.09
C LEU A 147 -0.37 -13.76 -12.46
N PRO A 148 -1.54 -14.29 -12.91
CA PRO A 148 -1.69 -14.78 -14.27
C PRO A 148 -1.24 -13.73 -15.29
N ASP A 149 -0.42 -14.16 -16.27
CA ASP A 149 0.17 -13.25 -17.26
C ASP A 149 -0.53 -13.39 -18.62
N PRO A 150 -1.51 -12.53 -18.96
CA PRO A 150 -2.18 -12.54 -20.26
C PRO A 150 -1.35 -11.92 -21.39
N CYS A 151 -0.14 -11.43 -21.09
CA CYS A 151 0.72 -10.70 -22.02
C CYS A 151 1.85 -11.57 -22.61
N ARG A 152 1.87 -12.87 -22.28
CA ARG A 152 2.80 -13.88 -22.78
C ARG A 152 2.21 -14.72 -23.90
#